data_AF-W0A3V3-F1
#
_entry.id   AF-W0A3V3-F1
#
_cell.length_a   1.000
_cell.length_b   1.000
_cell.length_c   1.000
_cell.angle_alpha   90.00
_cell.angle_beta   90.00
_cell.angle_gamma   90.00
#
_symmetry.space_group_name_H-M   'P 1'
#
loop_
_entity.id
_entity.type
_entity.pdbx_description
1 polymer ?
#
loop_
_entity_poly.entity_id
_entity_poly.type
_entity_poly.pdbx_seq_one_letter_code
_entity_poly.pdbx_strand_id
1 'polypeptide(L)'
;MKHQSYVTRALKARDPRYARVLGKLGYDTTAMAAEAVEGAKAGESGESKPDLDALRDTYKQVIGKQPFHGWDAETLAKKIEERRAAK
;
A
#
# COMPACT_ATOMS: atom_id res chain seq x y z
N MET A 1 -16.52 -2.47 -10.07
CA MET A 1 -16.25 -3.77 -10.72
C MET A 1 -14.75 -3.86 -10.99
N LYS A 2 -14.06 -4.91 -10.56
CA LYS A 2 -12.63 -5.06 -10.87
C LYS A 2 -12.51 -5.54 -12.31
N HIS A 3 -12.06 -4.67 -13.19
CA HIS A 3 -11.74 -5.02 -14.59
C HIS A 3 -10.47 -5.87 -14.59
N GLN A 4 -10.63 -7.18 -14.44
CA GLN A 4 -9.51 -8.10 -14.58
C GLN A 4 -9.28 -8.30 -16.09
N SER A 5 -8.26 -7.64 -16.62
CA SER A 5 -7.89 -7.80 -18.03
C SER A 5 -7.34 -9.20 -18.26
N TYR A 6 -7.46 -9.68 -19.49
CA TYR A 6 -6.98 -10.99 -19.91
C TYR A 6 -5.48 -11.20 -19.62
N VAL A 7 -4.69 -10.14 -19.74
CA VAL A 7 -3.25 -10.11 -19.45
C VAL A 7 -2.98 -10.38 -17.96
N THR A 8 -3.73 -9.73 -17.06
CA THR A 8 -3.60 -9.97 -15.61
C THR A 8 -3.91 -11.42 -15.25
N ARG A 9 -4.90 -12.03 -15.91
CA ARG A 9 -5.25 -13.44 -15.69
C ARG A 9 -4.16 -14.39 -16.22
N ALA A 10 -3.62 -14.13 -17.40
CA ALA A 10 -2.55 -14.92 -18.00
C ALA A 10 -1.27 -14.88 -17.16
N LEU A 11 -0.91 -13.70 -16.64
CA LEU A 11 0.24 -13.53 -15.74
C LEU A 11 0.06 -14.29 -14.43
N LYS A 12 -1.13 -14.21 -13.80
CA LYS A 12 -1.43 -14.92 -12.55
C LYS A 12 -1.41 -16.45 -12.73
N ALA A 13 -1.91 -16.94 -13.86
CA ALA A 13 -1.96 -18.38 -14.16
C ALA A 13 -0.64 -18.95 -14.70
N ARG A 14 0.36 -18.10 -14.99
CA ARG A 14 1.62 -18.49 -15.65
C ARG A 14 1.37 -19.32 -16.92
N ASP A 15 0.42 -18.88 -17.74
CA ASP A 15 -0.02 -19.65 -18.92
C ASP A 15 1.14 -19.80 -19.93
N PRO A 16 1.56 -21.04 -20.27
CA PRO A 16 2.70 -21.29 -21.16
C PRO A 16 2.48 -20.78 -22.59
N ARG A 17 1.22 -20.60 -23.01
CA ARG A 17 0.89 -20.05 -24.33
C ARG A 17 1.34 -18.60 -24.47
N TYR A 18 1.28 -17.85 -23.37
CA TYR A 18 1.59 -16.41 -23.36
C TYR A 18 3.02 -16.10 -22.94
N ALA A 19 3.76 -17.08 -22.39
CA ALA A 19 5.13 -16.88 -21.91
C ALA A 19 6.04 -16.21 -22.95
N ARG A 20 5.99 -16.64 -24.23
CA ARG A 20 6.82 -16.08 -25.30
C ARG A 20 6.48 -14.63 -25.63
N VAL A 21 5.19 -14.28 -25.62
CA VAL A 21 4.72 -12.93 -25.96
C VAL A 21 4.97 -11.99 -24.79
N LEU A 22 4.70 -12.46 -23.57
CA LEU A 22 4.92 -11.71 -22.34
C LEU A 22 6.41 -11.43 -22.10
N GLY A 23 7.29 -12.41 -22.34
CA GLY A 23 8.75 -12.19 -22.25
C GLY A 23 9.25 -11.14 -23.24
N LYS A 24 8.78 -11.16 -24.49
CA LYS A 24 9.11 -10.12 -25.49
C LYS A 24 8.63 -8.72 -25.09
N LEU A 25 7.52 -8.65 -24.37
CA LEU A 25 6.93 -7.40 -23.89
C LEU A 25 7.53 -6.95 -22.55
N GLY A 26 8.50 -7.69 -22.01
CA GLY A 26 9.17 -7.39 -20.74
C GLY A 26 8.39 -7.82 -19.50
N TYR A 27 7.28 -8.54 -19.65
CA TYR A 27 6.53 -9.14 -18.55
C TYR A 27 7.07 -10.53 -18.17
N ASP A 28 8.39 -10.68 -18.16
CA ASP A 28 8.99 -11.96 -17.79
C ASP A 28 8.61 -12.31 -16.36
N THR A 29 7.83 -13.38 -16.22
CA THR A 29 7.23 -13.79 -14.94
C THR A 29 8.27 -14.12 -13.86
N THR A 30 9.52 -14.34 -14.26
CA THR A 30 10.68 -14.52 -13.37
C THR A 30 11.11 -13.22 -12.71
N ALA A 31 11.08 -12.08 -13.42
CA ALA A 31 11.35 -10.76 -12.85
C ALA A 31 10.21 -10.31 -11.94
N MET A 32 8.95 -10.56 -12.33
CA MET A 32 7.80 -10.31 -11.45
C MET A 32 7.71 -11.29 -10.27
N ALA A 33 8.32 -12.46 -10.32
CA ALA A 33 8.43 -13.34 -9.14
C ALA A 33 9.52 -12.86 -8.18
N ALA A 34 10.59 -12.22 -8.66
CA ALA A 34 11.52 -11.52 -7.79
C ALA A 34 10.82 -10.34 -7.08
N GLU A 35 9.99 -9.58 -7.80
CA GLU A 35 9.18 -8.51 -7.19
C GLU A 35 7.94 -9.00 -6.43
N ALA A 36 7.41 -10.20 -6.69
CA ALA A 36 6.29 -10.78 -5.94
C ALA A 36 6.75 -11.60 -4.73
N VAL A 37 7.99 -12.08 -4.70
CA VAL A 37 8.64 -12.60 -3.48
C VAL A 37 9.07 -11.43 -2.59
N GLU A 38 9.46 -10.27 -3.15
CA GLU A 38 9.48 -9.01 -2.41
C GLU A 38 8.06 -8.54 -2.00
N GLY A 39 7.07 -8.68 -2.88
CA GLY A 39 5.70 -8.24 -2.65
C GLY A 39 4.90 -9.12 -1.68
N ALA A 40 5.33 -10.36 -1.44
CA ALA A 40 4.79 -11.24 -0.39
C ALA A 40 5.50 -11.05 0.96
N LYS A 41 6.56 -10.24 1.01
CA LYS A 41 7.16 -9.69 2.24
C LYS A 41 7.02 -8.16 2.34
N ALA A 42 6.13 -7.53 1.59
CA ALA A 42 5.73 -6.13 1.80
C ALA A 42 4.59 -6.01 2.84
N GLY A 43 4.65 -6.83 3.89
CA GLY A 43 3.88 -6.65 5.14
C GLY A 43 4.66 -5.88 6.20
N GLU A 44 5.85 -5.39 5.88
CA GLU A 44 6.70 -4.68 6.82
C GLU A 44 7.45 -3.57 6.09
N SER A 45 6.81 -2.41 5.98
CA SER A 45 7.45 -1.14 5.63
C SER A 45 8.39 -0.73 6.78
N GLY A 46 9.53 -1.39 6.88
CA GLY A 46 10.62 -0.97 7.75
C GLY A 46 11.46 0.10 7.07
N GLU A 47 11.11 1.38 7.26
CA GLU A 47 12.09 2.48 7.37
C GLU A 47 11.43 3.77 7.92
N SER A 48 11.43 3.88 9.24
CA SER A 48 11.73 5.10 10.00
C SER A 48 11.35 6.46 9.39
N LYS A 49 10.06 6.78 9.34
CA LYS A 49 9.60 8.15 9.66
C LYS A 49 9.06 8.12 11.08
N PRO A 50 9.81 8.62 12.09
CA PRO A 50 9.33 8.58 13.45
C PRO A 50 7.99 9.32 13.56
N ASP A 51 7.05 8.69 14.26
CA ASP A 51 5.80 9.23 14.79
C ASP A 51 4.63 9.61 13.88
N LEU A 52 4.71 9.56 12.54
CA LEU A 52 3.51 9.90 11.74
C LEU A 52 2.39 8.86 11.83
N ASP A 53 2.72 7.56 11.79
CA ASP A 53 1.70 6.52 11.83
C ASP A 53 1.09 6.36 13.23
N ALA A 54 1.88 6.55 14.29
CA ALA A 54 1.40 6.62 15.66
C ALA A 54 0.42 7.81 15.87
N LEU A 55 0.73 8.98 15.30
CA LEU A 55 -0.18 10.13 15.30
C LEU A 55 -1.47 9.85 14.53
N ARG A 56 -1.40 9.14 13.41
CA ARG A 56 -2.61 8.73 12.66
C ARG A 56 -3.47 7.77 13.45
N ASP A 57 -2.88 6.83 14.18
CA ASP A 57 -3.64 5.88 14.98
C ASP A 57 -4.28 6.51 16.21
N THR A 58 -3.55 7.40 16.91
CA THR A 58 -4.12 8.19 18.01
C THR A 58 -5.23 9.13 17.52
N TYR A 59 -5.09 9.74 16.35
CA TYR A 59 -6.16 10.52 15.71
C TYR A 59 -7.41 9.66 15.48
N LYS A 60 -7.27 8.45 14.93
CA LYS A 60 -8.40 7.53 14.71
C LYS A 60 -9.08 7.16 16.02
N GLN A 61 -8.33 6.95 17.10
CA GLN A 61 -8.90 6.64 18.41
C GLN A 61 -9.69 7.81 19.01
N VAL A 62 -9.18 9.04 18.89
CA VAL A 62 -9.80 10.24 19.49
C VAL A 62 -10.99 10.76 18.66
N ILE A 63 -10.88 10.73 17.33
CA ILE A 63 -11.87 11.33 16.42
C ILE A 63 -12.78 10.28 15.77
N GLY A 64 -12.36 9.01 15.72
CA GLY A 64 -13.12 7.91 15.09
C GLY A 64 -13.09 7.92 13.55
N LYS A 65 -12.36 8.86 12.94
CA LYS A 65 -12.26 9.01 11.48
C LYS A 65 -10.82 8.82 11.01
N GLN A 66 -10.67 8.34 9.77
CA GLN A 66 -9.36 8.26 9.14
C GLN A 66 -8.83 9.68 8.86
N PRO A 67 -7.59 9.99 9.26
CA PRO A 67 -6.96 11.26 8.91
C PRO A 67 -6.62 11.32 7.42
N PHE A 68 -6.63 12.52 6.86
CA PHE A 68 -6.19 12.73 5.49
C PHE A 68 -4.69 12.41 5.35
N HIS A 69 -4.33 11.63 4.34
CA HIS A 69 -2.96 11.12 4.20
C HIS A 69 -1.94 12.22 3.84
N GLY A 70 -2.40 13.36 3.32
CA GLY A 70 -1.58 14.55 3.05
C GLY A 70 -1.46 15.53 4.21
N TRP A 71 -1.81 15.13 5.45
CA TRP A 71 -1.54 15.94 6.64
C TRP A 71 -0.20 15.59 7.25
N ASP A 72 0.52 16.65 7.66
CA ASP A 72 1.78 16.56 8.39
C ASP A 72 1.57 16.28 9.88
N ALA A 73 2.65 15.90 10.58
CA ALA A 73 2.66 15.53 12.00
C ALA A 73 2.05 16.64 12.88
N GLU A 74 2.41 17.89 12.62
CA GLU A 74 1.93 19.05 13.36
C GLU A 74 0.41 19.23 13.24
N THR A 75 -0.13 19.01 12.04
CA THR A 75 -1.57 19.12 11.79
C THR A 75 -2.33 18.01 12.50
N LEU A 76 -1.79 16.79 12.50
CA LEU A 76 -2.37 15.67 13.24
C LEU A 76 -2.36 15.91 14.74
N ALA A 77 -1.22 16.33 15.31
CA ALA A 77 -1.08 16.64 16.73
C ALA A 77 -2.06 17.74 17.17
N LYS A 78 -2.11 18.86 16.42
CA LYS A 78 -3.05 19.96 16.70
C LYS A 78 -4.50 19.50 16.72
N LYS A 79 -4.91 18.65 15.77
CA LYS A 79 -6.28 18.13 15.73
C LYS A 79 -6.59 17.16 16.87
N ILE A 80 -5.60 16.36 17.29
CA ILE A 80 -5.74 15.47 18.45
C ILE A 80 -5.93 16.32 19.72
N GLU A 81 -5.13 17.37 19.91
CA GLU A 81 -5.25 18.28 21.04
C GLU A 81 -6.56 19.07 21.05
N GLU A 82 -6.95 19.67 19.92
CA GLU A 82 -8.24 20.35 19.77
C GLU A 82 -9.41 19.45 20.21
N ARG A 83 -9.38 18.17 19.83
CA ARG A 83 -10.45 17.24 20.19
C ARG A 83 -10.38 16.77 21.64
N ARG A 84 -9.18 16.62 22.19
CA ARG A 84 -8.99 16.28 23.62
C ARG A 84 -9.39 17.44 24.54
N ALA A 85 -9.11 18.69 24.15
CA ALA A 85 -9.47 19.89 24.93
C ALA A 85 -10.97 20.22 24.87
N ALA A 86 -11.67 19.78 23.82
CA ALA A 86 -13.11 19.96 23.68
C ALA A 86 -13.96 18.90 24.42
N LYS A 87 -13.32 17.97 25.13
CA LYS A 87 -13.97 16.92 25.93
C LYS A 87 -13.80 17.21 27.41
#